data_AF-A0A1V5JM96-F1
#
_entry.id   AF-A0A1V5JM96-F1
#
_cell.length_a   1.000
_cell.length_b   1.000
_cell.length_c   1.000
_cell.angle_alpha   90.00
_cell.angle_beta   90.00
_cell.angle_gamma   90.00
#
_symmetry.space_group_name_H-M   'P 1'
#
loop_
_entity.id
_entity.type
_entity.pdbx_description
1 polymer ?
#
loop_
_entity_poly.entity_id
_entity_poly.type
_entity_poly.pdbx_seq_one_letter_code
_entity_poly.pdbx_strand_id
1 'polypeptide(L)'
;MEKVAGYNGGSLVDGIFSNIYDGTMTVYDYHSGEPLKPADVKKIEGEFKNDRTKIGKISFTEDWYYFPEENRVEKRTKSVTFGYELYNNVGKVYAYRAAFRADLN
;
A
#
# COMPACT_ATOMS: atom_id res chain seq x y z
N MET A 1 -12.03 9.36 0.90
CA MET A 1 -11.64 8.62 -0.32
C MET A 1 -12.91 8.10 -0.97
N GLU A 2 -13.17 8.49 -2.22
CA GLU A 2 -14.11 7.76 -3.06
C GLU A 2 -13.48 6.39 -3.33
N LYS A 3 -13.93 5.38 -2.58
CA LYS A 3 -13.44 4.00 -2.75
C LYS A 3 -13.97 3.53 -4.10
N VAL A 4 -13.08 3.07 -4.98
CA VAL A 4 -13.49 2.47 -6.26
C VAL A 4 -14.52 1.37 -5.96
N ALA A 5 -15.65 1.37 -6.66
CA ALA A 5 -16.67 0.34 -6.48
C ALA A 5 -16.04 -1.06 -6.68
N GLY A 6 -16.23 -1.96 -5.71
CA GLY A 6 -15.59 -3.29 -5.70
C GLY A 6 -14.26 -3.38 -4.96
N TYR A 7 -13.73 -2.27 -4.43
CA TYR A 7 -12.49 -2.27 -3.66
C TYR A 7 -12.65 -2.87 -2.25
N ASN A 8 -12.06 -4.06 -2.03
CA ASN A 8 -11.88 -4.64 -0.70
C ASN A 8 -10.43 -4.40 -0.20
N GLY A 9 -10.17 -3.17 0.25
CA GLY A 9 -8.85 -2.76 0.71
C GLY A 9 -8.36 -3.43 1.99
N GLY A 10 -9.27 -3.84 2.87
CA GLY A 10 -8.91 -4.44 4.16
C GLY A 10 -8.10 -5.71 3.96
N SER A 11 -8.63 -6.64 3.16
CA SER A 11 -7.96 -7.90 2.85
C SER A 11 -6.61 -7.71 2.16
N LEU A 12 -6.49 -6.71 1.28
CA LEU A 12 -5.20 -6.35 0.65
C LEU A 12 -4.19 -5.87 1.70
N VAL A 13 -4.57 -4.90 2.53
CA VAL A 13 -3.67 -4.35 3.56
C VAL A 13 -3.26 -5.44 4.54
N ASP A 14 -4.21 -6.15 5.14
CA ASP A 14 -3.91 -7.18 6.13
C ASP A 14 -3.12 -8.36 5.55
N GLY A 15 -3.42 -8.77 4.32
CA GLY A 15 -2.67 -9.82 3.62
C GLY A 15 -1.21 -9.43 3.37
N ILE A 16 -0.96 -8.20 2.94
CA ILE A 16 0.40 -7.70 2.72
C ILE A 16 1.18 -7.63 4.03
N PHE A 17 0.60 -7.05 5.10
CA PHE A 17 1.27 -7.01 6.40
C PHE A 17 1.56 -8.40 6.95
N SER A 18 0.65 -9.36 6.78
CA SER A 18 0.88 -10.75 7.18
C SER A 18 2.05 -11.37 6.43
N ASN A 19 2.08 -11.23 5.10
CA ASN A 19 3.19 -11.73 4.28
C ASN A 19 4.55 -11.10 4.64
N ILE A 20 4.57 -9.82 5.00
CA ILE A 20 5.78 -9.15 5.50
C ILE A 20 6.27 -9.81 6.80
N TYR A 21 5.38 -10.00 7.78
CA TYR A 21 5.76 -10.50 9.09
C TYR A 21 6.07 -12.01 9.08
N ASP A 22 5.48 -12.75 8.16
CA ASP A 22 5.80 -14.17 7.92
C ASP A 22 7.09 -14.33 7.09
N GLY A 23 7.67 -13.24 6.59
CA GLY A 23 8.90 -13.24 5.81
C GLY A 23 8.75 -13.73 4.38
N THR A 24 7.52 -13.85 3.88
CA THR A 24 7.21 -14.29 2.51
C THR A 24 7.18 -13.13 1.51
N MET A 25 7.24 -11.89 2.00
CA MET A 25 7.27 -10.68 1.18
C MET A 25 8.31 -9.68 1.68
N THR A 26 9.26 -9.32 0.81
CA THR A 26 10.13 -8.17 1.01
C THR A 26 9.44 -6.91 0.52
N VAL A 27 9.52 -5.85 1.31
CA VAL A 27 9.02 -4.52 0.94
C VAL A 27 10.16 -3.52 0.95
N TYR A 28 9.93 -2.38 0.32
CA TYR A 28 10.97 -1.40 0.05
C TYR A 28 10.57 -0.04 0.58
N ASP A 29 11.55 0.72 1.07
CA ASP A 29 11.33 2.13 1.36
C ASP A 29 10.99 2.87 0.07
N TYR A 30 9.93 3.67 0.11
CA TYR A 30 9.41 4.32 -1.09
C TYR A 30 10.39 5.34 -1.70
N HIS A 31 11.23 5.99 -0.88
CA HIS A 31 12.09 7.08 -1.34
C HIS A 31 13.46 6.57 -1.82
N SER A 32 14.06 5.67 -1.05
CA SER A 32 15.40 5.12 -1.32
C SER A 32 15.37 3.87 -2.19
N GLY A 33 14.26 3.13 -2.19
CA GLY A 33 14.16 1.83 -2.85
C GLY A 33 14.88 0.70 -2.10
N GLU A 34 15.45 0.98 -0.92
CA GLU A 34 16.15 -0.02 -0.11
C GLU A 34 15.16 -1.00 0.53
N PRO A 35 15.53 -2.29 0.66
CA PRO A 35 14.67 -3.28 1.29
C PRO A 35 14.51 -3.00 2.79
N LEU A 36 13.28 -3.11 3.27
CA LEU A 36 12.92 -2.99 4.68
C LEU A 36 12.83 -4.36 5.33
N LYS A 37 13.33 -4.47 6.56
CA LYS A 37 13.13 -5.68 7.37
C LYS A 37 11.74 -5.65 8.02
N PRO A 38 11.18 -6.80 8.40
CA PRO A 38 9.91 -6.84 9.14
C PRO A 38 9.91 -5.96 10.41
N ALA A 39 11.06 -5.85 11.08
CA ALA A 39 11.23 -4.97 12.23
C ALA A 39 11.10 -3.47 11.90
N ASP A 40 11.52 -3.05 10.70
CA ASP A 40 11.37 -1.66 10.25
C ASP A 40 9.91 -1.36 9.91
N VAL A 41 9.24 -2.30 9.24
CA VAL A 41 7.80 -2.20 8.97
C VAL A 41 6.99 -2.15 10.27
N LYS A 42 7.40 -2.90 11.30
CA LYS A 42 6.76 -2.84 12.63
C LYS A 42 6.94 -1.49 13.32
N LYS A 43 8.08 -0.81 13.13
CA LYS A 43 8.26 0.57 13.63
C LYS A 43 7.33 1.54 12.91
N ILE A 44 7.22 1.42 11.58
CA ILE A 44 6.31 2.24 10.76
C ILE A 44 4.86 2.00 11.20
N GLU A 45 4.47 0.75 11.41
CA GLU A 45 3.14 0.38 11.93
C GLU A 45 2.85 1.02 13.29
N GLY A 46 3.86 1.09 14.16
CA GLY A 46 3.80 1.80 15.44
C GLY A 46 3.50 3.29 15.32
N GLU A 47 3.95 3.98 14.25
CA GLU A 47 3.71 5.41 14.06
C GLU A 47 2.23 5.75 13.93
N PHE A 48 1.44 4.84 13.34
CA PHE A 48 -0.01 4.99 13.24
C PHE A 48 -0.77 4.19 14.30
N LYS A 49 -0.11 3.88 15.43
CA LYS A 49 -0.65 3.16 16.61
C LYS A 49 -1.10 1.73 16.29
N ASN A 50 -0.44 1.07 15.34
CA ASN A 50 -0.80 -0.25 14.83
C ASN A 50 -2.23 -0.37 14.29
N ASP A 51 -2.82 0.76 13.91
CA ASP A 51 -4.17 0.85 13.36
C ASP A 51 -4.11 0.96 11.83
N ARG A 52 -4.13 -0.19 11.16
CA ARG A 52 -4.05 -0.29 9.69
C ARG A 52 -5.22 0.36 8.97
N THR A 53 -6.32 0.68 9.66
CA THR A 53 -7.42 1.45 9.05
C THR A 53 -6.98 2.86 8.66
N LYS A 54 -5.87 3.35 9.21
CA LYS A 54 -5.25 4.65 8.87
C LYS A 54 -4.40 4.63 7.60
N ILE A 55 -4.27 3.48 6.94
CA ILE A 55 -3.78 3.42 5.56
C ILE A 55 -4.81 4.13 4.67
N GLY A 56 -4.63 5.45 4.54
CA GLY A 56 -5.55 6.33 3.83
C GLY A 56 -5.12 6.66 2.41
N LYS A 57 -3.99 6.12 1.94
CA LYS A 57 -3.57 6.24 0.55
C LYS A 57 -2.93 4.97 0.07
N ILE A 58 -3.42 4.47 -1.05
CA ILE A 58 -2.84 3.33 -1.76
C ILE A 58 -2.61 3.78 -3.20
N SER A 59 -1.42 3.55 -3.70
CA SER A 59 -1.03 3.92 -5.07
C SER A 59 -0.43 2.72 -5.77
N PHE A 60 -0.86 2.49 -7.00
CA PHE A 60 -0.47 1.33 -7.78
C PHE A 60 0.46 1.73 -8.92
N THR A 61 1.46 0.90 -9.17
CA THR A 61 2.20 0.89 -10.43
C THR A 61 1.60 -0.22 -11.27
N GLU A 62 1.17 0.10 -12.49
CA GLU A 62 0.40 -0.82 -13.32
C GLU A 62 0.88 -0.79 -14.77
N ASP A 63 0.95 -1.97 -15.38
CA ASP A 63 1.04 -2.09 -16.83
C ASP A 63 -0.37 -2.24 -17.40
N TRP A 64 -0.64 -1.54 -18.50
CA TRP A 64 -1.95 -1.53 -19.14
C TRP A 64 -1.81 -2.08 -20.55
N TYR A 65 -2.64 -3.08 -20.87
CA TYR A 65 -2.67 -3.74 -22.17
C TYR A 65 -4.04 -3.56 -22.78
N TYR A 66 -4.11 -2.98 -23.98
CA TYR A 66 -5.34 -2.84 -24.74
C TYR A 66 -5.38 -3.85 -25.88
N PHE A 67 -6.41 -4.69 -25.91
CA PHE A 67 -6.65 -5.71 -26.91
C PHE A 67 -7.83 -5.26 -27.80
N PRO A 68 -7.55 -4.60 -28.94
CA PRO A 68 -8.60 -3.93 -29.72
C PRO A 68 -9.60 -4.90 -30.35
N GLU A 69 -9.15 -6.10 -30.75
CA GLU A 69 -10.02 -7.12 -31.35
C GLU A 69 -11.10 -7.63 -30.38
N GLU A 70 -10.80 -7.59 -29.08
CA GLU A 70 -11.69 -8.04 -28.01
C GLU A 70 -12.39 -6.86 -27.31
N ASN A 71 -12.05 -5.61 -27.66
CA ASN A 71 -12.40 -4.41 -26.91
C ASN A 71 -12.15 -4.58 -25.38
N ARG A 72 -10.98 -5.14 -25.04
CA ARG A 72 -10.62 -5.52 -23.65
C ARG A 72 -9.41 -4.73 -23.19
N VAL A 73 -9.46 -4.24 -21.95
CA VAL A 73 -8.30 -3.68 -21.25
C VAL A 73 -7.93 -4.61 -20.09
N GLU A 74 -6.66 -4.98 -20.03
CA GLU A 74 -6.08 -5.71 -18.90
C GLU A 74 -5.12 -4.80 -18.15
N LYS A 75 -5.29 -4.72 -16.83
CA LYS A 75 -4.36 -4.02 -15.94
C LYS A 75 -3.61 -5.05 -15.12
N ARG A 76 -2.28 -4.96 -15.12
CA ARG A 76 -1.42 -5.80 -14.29
C ARG A 76 -0.74 -4.92 -13.24
N THR A 77 -1.15 -5.07 -11.99
CA THR A 77 -0.55 -4.35 -10.87
C THR A 77 0.83 -4.93 -10.58
N LYS A 78 1.87 -4.10 -10.74
CA LYS A 78 3.28 -4.46 -10.51
C LYS A 78 3.71 -4.24 -9.07
N SER A 79 3.22 -3.16 -8.47
CA SER A 79 3.53 -2.84 -7.08
C SER A 79 2.44 -1.98 -6.48
N VAL A 80 2.36 -2.01 -5.15
CA VAL A 80 1.48 -1.17 -4.36
C VAL A 80 2.29 -0.38 -3.34
N THR A 81 2.05 0.93 -3.26
CA THR A 81 2.62 1.81 -2.24
C THR A 81 1.55 2.16 -1.24
N PHE A 82 1.84 1.94 0.04
CA PHE A 82 0.96 2.27 1.14
C PHE A 82 1.37 3.61 1.76
N GLY A 83 0.39 4.46 2.06
CA GLY A 83 0.57 5.70 2.80
C GLY A 83 -0.46 5.80 3.91
N TYR A 84 -0.01 6.27 5.09
CA TYR A 84 -0.89 6.49 6.24
C TYR A 84 -1.12 7.97 6.47
N GLU A 85 -2.29 8.26 7.03
CA GLU A 85 -2.75 9.61 7.33
C GLU A 85 -2.03 10.19 8.54
N LEU A 86 -1.54 11.41 8.39
CA LEU A 86 -1.05 12.24 9.49
C LEU A 86 -2.14 13.23 9.90
N TYR A 87 -2.43 13.26 11.19
CA TYR A 87 -3.48 14.07 11.79
C TYR A 87 -2.87 15.24 12.55
N ASN A 88 -3.48 16.42 12.42
CA ASN A 88 -3.11 17.58 13.24
C ASN A 88 -3.84 17.56 14.60
N ASN A 89 -3.57 18.56 15.44
CA ASN A 89 -4.12 18.66 16.80
C ASN A 89 -5.65 18.81 16.85
N VAL A 90 -6.31 19.07 15.71
CA VAL A 90 -7.77 19.18 15.60
C VAL A 90 -8.40 17.97 14.88
N GLY A 91 -7.65 16.89 14.71
CA GLY A 91 -8.14 15.64 14.13
C GLY A 91 -8.38 15.68 12.62
N LYS A 92 -7.81 16.67 11.90
CA LYS A 92 -7.86 16.72 10.43
C LYS A 92 -6.61 16.10 9.82
N VAL A 93 -6.80 15.30 8.77
CA VAL A 93 -5.70 14.82 7.92
C VAL A 93 -5.03 16.01 7.26
N TYR A 94 -3.71 16.16 7.43
CA TYR A 94 -2.95 17.26 6.83
C TYR A 94 -1.86 16.78 5.86
N ALA A 95 -1.44 15.53 5.95
CA ALA A 95 -0.45 14.93 5.06
C ALA A 95 -0.60 13.40 5.02
N TYR A 96 0.05 12.78 4.04
CA TYR A 96 0.24 11.34 3.97
C TYR A 96 1.73 11.04 3.99
N ARG A 97 2.15 10.09 4.82
CA ARG A 97 3.53 9.59 4.81
C ARG A 97 3.56 8.23 4.14
N ALA A 98 4.47 8.04 3.18
CA ALA A 98 4.69 6.75 2.56
C ALA A 98 5.20 5.77 3.63
N ALA A 99 4.52 4.65 3.79
CA ALA A 99 4.94 3.57 4.66
C ALA A 99 6.01 2.75 3.94
N PHE A 100 5.64 2.08 2.84
CA PHE A 100 6.52 1.21 2.07
C PHE A 100 5.86 0.86 0.72
N ARG A 101 6.67 0.36 -0.21
CA ARG A 101 6.25 -0.26 -1.47
C ARG A 101 6.34 -1.77 -1.35
N ALA A 102 5.28 -2.47 -1.74
CA ALA A 102 5.27 -3.92 -1.90
C ALA A 102 5.19 -4.26 -3.39
N ASP A 103 6.14 -5.07 -3.86
CA ASP A 103 6.14 -5.58 -5.23
C ASP A 103 5.23 -6.81 -5.29
N LEU A 104 4.42 -6.91 -6.35
CA LEU A 104 3.40 -7.94 -6.54
C LEU A 104 3.82 -8.88 -7.68
N ASN A 105 3.50 -10.16 -7.52
CA ASN A 105 3.79 -11.23 -8.49
C ASN A 105 2.61 -11.48 -9.44
#